data_AF-A0A3S0DQS2-F1
#
_entry.id   AF-A0A3S0DQS2-F1
#
_cell.length_a   1.000
_cell.length_b   1.000
_cell.length_c   1.000
_cell.angle_alpha   90.00
_cell.angle_beta   90.00
_cell.angle_gamma   90.00
#
_symmetry.space_group_name_H-M   'P 1'
#
loop_
_entity.id
_entity.type
_entity.pdbx_description
1 polymer ?
#
loop_
_entity_poly.entity_id
_entity_poly.type
_entity_poly.pdbx_seq_one_letter_code
_entity_poly.pdbx_strand_id
1 'polypeptide(L)' 'DMIAEAVVARKLETTGHEILKAVHPHPTMSEAVMEAVADAYGEVIHL' A
#
# COMPACT_ATOMS: atom_id res chain seq x y z
N ASP A 1 8.23 8.30 5.63
CA ASP A 1 8.45 7.01 4.92
C ASP A 1 7.31 6.59 3.99
N MET A 2 6.04 6.74 4.34
CA MET A 2 4.90 6.40 3.44
C MET A 2 4.96 7.10 2.06
N ILE A 3 5.34 8.38 2.02
CA ILE A 3 5.51 9.10 0.74
C ILE A 3 6.66 8.49 -0.09
N ALA A 4 7.74 8.03 0.56
CA ALA A 4 8.87 7.43 -0.15
C ALA A 4 8.46 6.11 -0.80
N GLU A 5 7.63 5.31 -0.13
CA GLU A 5 7.04 4.09 -0.68
C GLU A 5 6.20 4.39 -1.93
N ALA A 6 5.28 5.37 -1.86
CA ALA A 6 4.49 5.80 -3.01
C ALA A 6 5.35 6.36 -4.17
N VAL A 7 6.43 7.07 -3.85
CA VAL A 7 7.38 7.60 -4.85
C VAL A 7 8.11 6.46 -5.55
N VAL A 8 8.57 5.45 -4.81
CA VAL A 8 9.25 4.27 -5.37
C VAL A 8 8.28 3.43 -6.20
N ALA A 9 7.08 3.15 -5.69
CA ALA A 9 6.03 2.43 -6.41
C ALA A 9 5.69 3.12 -7.73
N ARG A 10 5.52 4.45 -7.72
CA ARG A 10 5.28 5.21 -8.96
C ARG A 10 6.47 5.16 -9.92
N LYS A 11 7.70 5.26 -9.40
CA LYS A 11 8.92 5.22 -10.23
C LYS A 11 9.12 3.85 -10.91
N LEU A 12 8.69 2.78 -10.26
CA LEU A 12 8.71 1.43 -10.78
C LEU A 12 7.46 1.06 -11.58
N GLU A 13 6.52 2.00 -11.74
CA GLU A 13 5.23 1.78 -12.41
C GLU A 13 4.43 0.62 -11.80
N THR A 14 4.59 0.42 -10.48
CA THR A 14 3.91 -0.62 -9.70
C THR A 14 2.40 -0.41 -9.71
N THR A 15 1.66 -1.51 -9.87
CA THR A 15 0.21 -1.56 -9.81
C THR A 15 -0.30 -1.64 -8.38
N GLY A 16 -1.55 -1.20 -8.14
CA GLY A 16 -2.15 -1.32 -6.81
C GLY A 16 -2.25 -2.76 -6.31
N HIS A 17 -2.45 -3.74 -7.21
CA HIS A 17 -2.44 -5.16 -6.87
C HIS A 17 -1.08 -5.67 -6.39
N GLU A 18 0.02 -5.11 -6.88
CA GLU A 18 1.36 -5.43 -6.40
C GLU A 18 1.63 -4.82 -5.02
N ILE A 19 1.08 -3.63 -4.75
CA ILE A 19 1.12 -3.01 -3.40
C ILE A 19 0.32 -3.86 -2.40
N LEU A 20 -0.87 -4.34 -2.77
CA LEU A 20 -1.70 -5.21 -1.92
C LEU A 20 -1.03 -6.55 -1.58
N LYS A 21 -0.24 -7.10 -2.51
CA LYS A 21 0.46 -8.36 -2.32
C LYS A 21 1.83 -8.19 -1.64
N ALA A 22 2.31 -6.95 -1.48
CA ALA A 22 3.55 -6.67 -0.77
C ALA A 22 3.33 -6.83 0.74
N VAL A 23 4.27 -7.52 1.41
CA VAL A 23 4.19 -7.77 2.85
C VAL A 23 4.63 -6.51 3.60
N HIS A 24 3.66 -5.82 4.20
CA HIS A 24 3.89 -4.71 5.10
C HIS A 24 4.10 -5.24 6.51
N PRO A 25 5.15 -4.81 7.24
CA PRO A 25 5.35 -5.26 8.62
C PRO A 25 4.21 -4.81 9.53
N HIS A 26 3.77 -5.70 10.42
CA HIS A 26 2.75 -5.40 11.43
C HIS A 26 3.36 -5.28 12.84
N PRO A 27 2.97 -4.30 13.69
CA PRO A 27 2.13 -3.13 13.40
C PRO A 27 2.99 -1.93 12.94
N THR A 28 2.70 -1.34 11.77
CA THR A 28 3.43 -0.16 11.28
C THR A 28 2.58 0.82 10.48
N MET A 29 3.06 2.07 10.38
CA MET A 29 2.40 3.10 9.56
C MET A 29 2.37 2.77 8.07
N SER A 30 3.27 1.92 7.55
CA SER A 30 3.24 1.54 6.13
C SER A 30 2.03 0.66 5.78
N GLU A 31 1.43 -0.03 6.76
CA GLU A 31 0.17 -0.76 6.53
C GLU A 31 -0.96 0.17 6.07
N ALA A 32 -0.93 1.45 6.46
CA ALA A 32 -1.91 2.43 5.99
C ALA A 32 -1.83 2.69 4.47
N VAL A 33 -0.67 2.49 3.83
CA VAL A 33 -0.53 2.60 2.37
C VAL A 33 -1.22 1.41 1.69
N MET A 34 -0.99 0.20 2.21
CA MET A 34 -1.68 -1.02 1.75
C MET A 34 -3.20 -0.91 1.91
N GLU A 35 -3.68 -0.50 3.08
CA GLU A 35 -5.12 -0.37 3.36
C GLU A 35 -5.75 0.77 2.53
N ALA A 36 -5.05 1.88 2.27
CA ALA A 36 -5.53 2.93 1.37
C ALA A 36 -5.67 2.45 -0.09
N VAL A 37 -4.77 1.58 -0.54
CA VAL A 37 -4.90 0.93 -1.86
C VAL A 37 -6.05 -0.07 -1.84
N ALA A 38 -6.24 -0.82 -0.75
CA ALA A 38 -7.33 -1.77 -0.60
C ALA A 38 -8.69 -1.05 -0.62
N ASP A 39 -8.80 0.11 0.04
CA ASP A 39 -9.99 0.96 0.01
C ASP A 39 -10.33 1.44 -1.41
N ALA A 40 -9.32 1.84 -2.19
CA ALA A 40 -9.50 2.21 -3.60
C ALA A 40 -10.04 1.06 -4.49
N TYR A 41 -9.83 -0.21 -4.09
CA TYR A 41 -10.39 -1.38 -4.75
C TYR A 41 -11.63 -1.97 -4.06
N GLY A 42 -12.05 -1.43 -2.91
CA GLY A 42 -13.16 -1.96 -2.11
C GLY A 42 -12.84 -3.28 -1.38
N GLU A 43 -11.56 -3.56 -1.13
CA GLU A 43 -11.05 -4.78 -0.48
C GLU A 43 -10.45 -4.53 0.92
N VAL A 44 -10.67 -3.34 1.47
CA VAL A 44 -10.14 -2.90 2.78
C VAL A 44 -10.62 -3.77 3.94
N ILE A 45 -9.72 -4.05 4.89
CA ILE A 45 -10.02 -4.88 6.07
C ILE A 45 -10.15 -4.00 7.31
N HIS A 46 -9.34 -2.93 7.40
CA HIS A 46 -9.31 -2.04 8.54
C HIS A 46 -9.64 -0.61 8.10
N LEU A 47 -10.89 -0.19 8.30
CA LEU A 47 -11.39 1.16 8.01
C LEU A 47 -11.85 1.87 9.28
#